data_AF-A0A3D4KT68-F1
#
_entry.id   AF-A0A3D4KT68-F1
#
_cell.length_a   1.000
_cell.length_b   1.000
_cell.length_c   1.000
_cell.angle_alpha   90.00
_cell.angle_beta   90.00
_cell.angle_gamma   90.00
#
_symmetry.space_group_name_H-M   'P 1'
#
loop_
_entity.id
_entity.type
_entity.pdbx_description
1 polymer ?
#
loop_
_entity_poly.entity_id
_entity_poly.type
_entity_poly.pdbx_seq_one_letter_code
_entity_poly.pdbx_strand_id
1 'polypeptide(L)' 'MGYMENYNEWLEDPYFDEETKQELKGIAGDDKEIEDRFYKELEFGTGGLRGVIGAGSNRMNVYTVR' A
#
# COMPACT_ATOMS: atom_id res chain seq x y z
N MET A 1 7.44 -6.38 10.98
CA MET A 1 7.85 -5.27 10.11
C MET A 1 6.94 -4.10 10.40
N GLY A 2 7.49 -2.89 10.53
CA GLY A 2 6.69 -1.68 10.77
C GLY A 2 6.07 -1.16 9.46
N TYR A 3 5.05 -0.30 9.54
CA TYR A 3 4.42 0.30 8.36
C TYR A 3 5.43 1.05 7.46
N MET A 4 6.42 1.71 8.07
CA MET A 4 7.55 2.36 7.39
C MET A 4 8.46 1.38 6.64
N GLU A 5 8.68 0.19 7.19
CA GLU A 5 9.51 -0.84 6.57
C GLU A 5 8.85 -1.36 5.31
N ASN A 6 7.55 -1.71 5.40
CA ASN A 6 6.75 -2.12 4.24
C ASN A 6 6.69 -1.01 3.17
N TYR A 7 6.55 0.25 3.57
CA TYR A 7 6.55 1.39 2.65
C TYR A 7 7.87 1.49 1.87
N ASN A 8 9.01 1.36 2.57
CA ASN A 8 10.32 1.38 1.92
C ASN A 8 10.52 0.16 1.01
N GLU A 9 10.09 -1.03 1.44
CA GLU A 9 10.11 -2.23 0.59
C GLU A 9 9.35 -1.99 -0.72
N TRP A 10 8.17 -1.36 -0.68
CA TRP A 10 7.42 -1.05 -1.89
C TRP A 10 8.12 -0.04 -2.82
N LEU A 11 8.91 0.87 -2.27
CA LEU A 11 9.70 1.83 -3.05
C LEU A 11 10.96 1.20 -3.66
N GLU A 12 11.62 0.30 -2.93
CA GLU A 12 12.88 -0.31 -3.32
C GLU A 12 12.68 -1.55 -4.22
N ASP A 13 11.62 -2.32 -3.99
CA ASP A 13 11.39 -3.59 -4.68
C ASP A 13 11.05 -3.35 -6.16
N PRO A 14 11.79 -3.95 -7.12
CA PRO A 14 11.52 -3.82 -8.54
C PRO A 14 10.23 -4.50 -9.01
N TYR A 15 9.56 -5.27 -8.15
CA TYR A 15 8.26 -5.89 -8.40
C TYR A 15 7.14 -4.85 -8.59
N PHE A 16 7.25 -3.69 -7.95
CA PHE A 16 6.25 -2.62 -8.05
C PHE A 16 6.58 -1.66 -9.19
N ASP A 17 5.57 -1.31 -9.99
CA ASP A 17 5.70 -0.41 -11.13
C ASP A 17 6.02 1.03 -10.69
N GLU A 18 6.62 1.80 -11.61
CA GLU A 18 6.98 3.20 -11.34
C GLU A 18 5.79 4.06 -10.92
N GLU A 19 4.59 3.81 -11.46
CA GLU A 19 3.37 4.54 -11.09
C GLU A 19 3.03 4.35 -9.60
N THR A 20 3.07 3.12 -9.12
CA THR A 20 2.88 2.77 -7.70
C THR A 20 3.90 3.49 -6.82
N LYS A 21 5.17 3.48 -7.24
CA LYS A 21 6.25 4.17 -6.52
C LYS A 21 6.07 5.69 -6.54
N GLN A 22 5.58 6.27 -7.64
CA GLN A 22 5.30 7.70 -7.72
C GLN A 22 4.16 8.09 -6.78
N GLU A 23 3.10 7.28 -6.69
CA GLU A 23 2.01 7.53 -5.74
C GLU A 23 2.52 7.49 -4.29
N LEU A 24 3.33 6.48 -3.95
CA LEU A 24 3.96 6.36 -2.64
C LEU A 24 4.92 7.52 -2.33
N LYS A 25 5.66 8.00 -3.33
CA LYS A 25 6.51 9.20 -3.18
C LYS A 25 5.67 10.47 -2.98
N GLY A 26 4.44 10.53 -3.49
CA GLY A 26 3.52 11.64 -3.28
C GLY A 26 3.08 11.82 -1.82
N ILE A 27 3.09 10.73 -1.06
CA ILE A 27 2.79 10.72 0.38
C ILE A 27 4.06 10.67 1.25
N ALA A 28 5.26 10.77 0.64
CA ALA A 28 6.53 10.75 1.37
C ALA A 28 6.64 12.01 2.26
N GLY A 29 6.28 11.87 3.53
CA GLY A 29 6.20 12.97 4.49
C GLY A 29 4.86 13.05 5.23
N ASP A 30 3.85 12.29 4.80
CA ASP A 30 2.61 12.10 5.53
C ASP A 30 2.62 10.74 6.25
N ASP A 31 3.24 10.71 7.43
CA ASP A 31 3.38 9.50 8.24
C ASP A 31 2.03 8.85 8.56
N LYS A 32 0.96 9.63 8.72
CA LYS A 32 -0.38 9.11 8.97
C LYS A 32 -0.95 8.37 7.75
N GLU A 33 -0.74 8.93 6.57
CA GLU A 33 -1.21 8.31 5.33
C GLU A 33 -0.38 7.06 4.98
N ILE A 34 0.93 7.08 5.26
CA ILE A 34 1.78 5.88 5.16
C ILE A 34 1.30 4.83 6.17
N GLU A 35 1.05 5.21 7.42
CA GLU A 35 0.50 4.29 8.42
C GLU A 35 -0.83 3.71 7.95
N ASP A 36 -1.81 4.51 7.53
CA ASP A 36 -3.13 4.02 7.06
C ASP A 36 -3.04 3.03 5.88
N ARG A 37 -2.05 3.21 5.00
CA ARG A 37 -1.82 2.34 3.84
C ARG A 37 -1.07 1.05 4.17
N PHE A 38 -0.27 1.03 5.23
CA PHE A 38 0.66 -0.06 5.53
C PHE A 38 0.51 -0.69 6.93
N TYR A 39 -0.41 -0.21 7.78
CA TYR A 39 -0.62 -0.75 9.13
C TYR A 39 -1.17 -2.17 9.14
N LYS A 40 -1.78 -2.61 8.04
CA LYS A 40 -2.28 -3.96 7.85
C LYS A 40 -2.30 -4.36 6.38
N GLU A 41 -2.70 -5.60 6.12
CA GLU A 41 -2.99 -6.09 4.79
C GLU A 41 -4.49 -5.94 4.48
N LEU A 42 -4.82 -5.81 3.19
CA LEU A 42 -6.19 -5.73 2.72
C LEU A 42 -6.90 -7.05 3.03
N GLU A 43 -7.84 -7.02 3.98
CA GLU A 43 -8.61 -8.19 4.36
C GLU A 43 -9.89 -8.33 3.51
N PHE A 44 -10.11 -9.55 3.01
CA PHE A 44 -11.31 -9.90 2.25
C PHE A 44 -12.40 -10.37 3.21
N GLY A 45 -13.37 -9.51 3.51
CA GLY A 45 -14.52 -9.86 4.34
C GLY A 45 -15.54 -10.75 3.62
N THR A 46 -16.46 -11.36 4.38
CA THR A 46 -17.57 -12.19 3.88
C THR A 46 -18.59 -11.44 3.01
N GLY A 47 -18.51 -10.11 2.96
CA GLY A 47 -19.37 -9.23 2.14
C GLY A 47 -18.74 -8.73 0.84
N GLY A 48 -17.57 -9.24 0.44
CA GLY A 48 -16.82 -8.83 -0.75
C GLY A 48 -15.72 -7.79 -0.50
N LEU A 49 -15.03 -7.42 -1.57
CA LEU A 49 -13.94 -6.43 -1.57
C LEU A 49 -14.48 -5.01 -1.31
N ARG A 50 -14.13 -4.43 -0.16
CA ARG A 50 -14.31 -3.00 0.11
C ARG A 50 -12.98 -2.44 0.59
N GLY A 51 -12.20 -1.92 -0.34
CA GLY A 51 -10.93 -1.25 -0.08
C GLY A 51 -10.87 0.08 -0.80
N VAL A 52 -10.07 1.01 -0.27
CA VAL A 52 -9.71 2.25 -0.98
C VAL A 52 -8.72 1.88 -2.07
N ILE A 53 -8.95 2.35 -3.31
CA ILE A 53 -8.00 2.13 -4.42
C ILE A 53 -6.74 2.96 -4.16
N GLY A 54 -5.57 2.35 -4.31
CA GLY A 54 -4.28 3.03 -4.19
C GLY A 54 -3.12 2.08 -3.88
N ALA A 55 -1.91 2.63 -3.82
CA ALA A 55 -0.70 1.92 -3.42
C ALA A 55 -0.63 1.72 -1.90
N GLY A 56 -0.32 0.48 -1.49
CA GLY A 56 -0.19 0.07 -0.09
C GLY A 56 -0.75 -1.31 0.18
N SER A 57 -0.30 -1.96 1.25
CA SER A 57 -0.75 -3.30 1.63
C SER A 57 -2.22 -3.32 2.08
N ASN A 58 -2.73 -2.23 2.66
CA ASN A 58 -4.12 -2.04 3.08
C ASN A 58 -4.97 -1.33 2.00
N ARG A 59 -4.49 -1.23 0.76
CA ARG A 59 -5.21 -0.60 -0.35
C ARG A 59 -5.55 -1.64 -1.41
N MET A 60 -6.57 -1.36 -2.21
CA MET A 60 -6.95 -2.17 -3.35
C MET A 60 -6.10 -1.77 -4.56
N ASN A 61 -5.17 -2.64 -4.93
CA ASN A 61 -4.31 -2.51 -6.10
C ASN A 61 -4.04 -3.88 -6.70
N VAL A 62 -3.38 -3.89 -7.85
CA VAL A 62 -3.05 -5.12 -8.60
C VAL A 62 -2.13 -6.08 -7.84
N TYR A 63 -1.47 -5.62 -6.77
CA TYR A 63 -0.56 -6.45 -5.98
C TYR A 63 -1.23 -7.04 -4.75
N THR A 64 -2.23 -6.36 -4.18
CA THR A 64 -3.01 -6.81 -3.01
C THR A 64 -4.27 -7.59 -3.38
N VAL A 65 -4.83 -7.35 -4.57
CA VAL A 65 -5.97 -8.09 -5.12
C VAL A 65 -5.48 -9.01 -6.22
N ARG A 66 -5.54 -10.32 -5.94
CA ARG A 66 -5.25 -11.40 -6.91
C ARG A 66 -6.52 -12.15 -7.28
#